data_AF-A0A2V1NFX4-F1
#
_entry.id   AF-A0A2V1NFX4-F1
#
_cell.length_a   1.000
_cell.length_b   1.000
_cell.length_c   1.000
_cell.angle_alpha   90.00
_cell.angle_beta   90.00
_cell.angle_gamma   90.00
#
_symmetry.space_group_name_H-M   'P 1'
#
loop_
_entity.id
_entity.type
_entity.pdbx_description
1 polymer ?
#
loop_
_entity_poly.entity_id
_entity_poly.type
_entity_poly.pdbx_seq_one_letter_code
_entity_poly.pdbx_strand_id
1 'polypeptide(L)'
;MSGGEVAGIIVAVFWAILVSFLAVALVRLAQTLRATTKLVADVTDQAVPLLADASTAVRSAQTQIDRVDAIASDVQEVTSNASALSTTVASTFGGPLVKVAAFGYGVRRALGGGRGDDPRRTVIVGRVRGKRD
;
A
#
# COMPACT_ATOMS: atom_id res chain seq x y z
N MET A 1 57.06 5.01 72.73
CA MET A 1 56.11 5.44 71.68
C MET A 1 54.92 6.09 72.36
N SER A 2 54.56 7.31 71.97
CA SER A 2 53.42 8.02 72.57
C SER A 2 52.11 7.53 71.94
N GLY A 3 51.00 7.53 72.68
CA GLY A 3 49.71 7.06 72.16
C GLY A 3 49.21 7.85 70.94
N GLY A 4 49.60 9.12 70.82
CA GLY A 4 49.28 9.96 69.66
C GLY A 4 49.99 9.56 68.37
N GLU A 5 51.21 9.04 68.45
CA GLU A 5 51.99 8.59 67.28
C GLU A 5 51.37 7.34 66.64
N VAL A 6 50.98 6.38 67.48
CA VAL A 6 50.28 5.16 67.03
C VAL A 6 48.91 5.51 66.43
N ALA A 7 48.17 6.42 67.06
CA ALA A 7 46.88 6.88 66.55
C ALA A 7 47.02 7.57 65.18
N GLY A 8 48.05 8.42 65.00
CA GLY A 8 48.32 9.10 63.74
C GLY A 8 48.61 8.14 62.59
N ILE A 9 49.40 7.09 62.82
CA ILE A 9 49.71 6.07 61.81
C ILE A 9 48.46 5.30 61.40
N ILE A 10 47.62 4.90 62.35
CA ILE A 10 46.37 4.19 62.06
C ILE A 10 45.45 5.04 61.18
N VAL A 11 45.28 6.31 61.53
CA VAL A 11 44.47 7.26 60.75
C VAL A 11 45.04 7.45 59.36
N ALA A 12 46.35 7.64 59.23
CA ALA A 12 47.01 7.82 57.94
C ALA A 12 46.81 6.60 57.01
N VAL A 13 46.97 5.39 57.54
CA VAL A 13 46.76 4.15 56.78
C VAL A 13 45.30 4.02 56.34
N PHE A 14 44.35 4.29 57.24
CA PHE A 14 42.93 4.27 56.91
C PHE A 14 42.58 5.26 55.79
N TRP A 15 43.09 6.50 55.89
CA TRP A 15 42.87 7.53 54.88
C TRP A 15 43.52 7.17 53.54
N ALA A 16 44.73 6.59 53.55
CA ALA A 16 45.41 6.13 52.35
C ALA A 16 44.60 5.04 51.62
N ILE A 17 44.02 4.10 52.36
CA ILE A 17 43.13 3.06 51.80
C ILE A 17 41.88 3.70 51.21
N LEU A 18 41.26 4.64 51.92
CA LEU A 18 40.06 5.33 51.45
C LEU A 18 40.32 6.09 50.14
N VAL A 19 41.42 6.85 50.07
CA VAL A 19 41.81 7.58 48.85
C VAL A 19 42.10 6.61 47.71
N SER A 20 42.79 5.51 47.99
CA SER A 20 43.08 4.50 46.97
C SER A 20 41.79 3.89 46.41
N PHE A 21 40.83 3.59 47.28
CA PHE A 21 39.51 3.11 46.88
C PHE A 21 38.75 4.15 46.05
N LEU A 22 38.76 5.42 46.47
CA LEU A 22 38.11 6.51 45.75
C LEU A 22 38.76 6.74 44.38
N ALA A 23 40.09 6.68 44.28
CA ALA A 23 40.82 6.79 43.02
C ALA A 23 40.39 5.69 42.04
N VAL A 24 40.31 4.44 42.50
CA VAL A 24 39.83 3.32 41.67
C VAL A 24 38.38 3.53 41.24
N ALA A 25 37.50 4.00 42.15
CA ALA A 25 36.11 4.29 41.82
C ALA A 25 35.98 5.38 40.75
N LEU A 26 36.77 6.46 40.86
CA LEU A 26 36.80 7.54 39.89
C LEU A 26 37.35 7.09 38.53
N VAL A 27 38.38 6.24 38.52
CA VAL A 27 38.91 5.67 37.28
C VAL A 27 37.86 4.81 36.58
N ARG A 28 37.14 3.96 37.31
CA ARG A 28 36.05 3.16 36.76
C ARG A 28 34.92 4.04 36.20
N LEU A 29 34.53 5.08 36.93
CA LEU A 29 33.50 6.02 36.47
C LEU A 29 33.95 6.75 35.19
N ALA A 30 35.20 7.22 35.15
CA ALA A 30 35.76 7.87 33.98
C ALA A 30 35.79 6.93 32.76
N GLN A 31 36.10 5.64 32.95
CA GLN A 31 36.04 4.63 31.89
C GLN A 31 34.61 4.43 31.37
N THR A 32 33.61 4.35 32.26
CA THR A 32 32.20 4.25 31.86
C THR A 32 31.76 5.46 31.06
N LEU A 33 32.08 6.68 31.52
CA LEU A 33 31.75 7.90 30.78
C LEU A 33 32.42 7.93 29.40
N ARG A 34 33.69 7.53 29.30
CA ARG A 34 34.39 7.42 28.02
C ARG A 34 33.72 6.43 27.07
N ALA A 35 33.28 5.27 27.57
CA ALA A 35 32.56 4.29 26.79
C ALA A 35 31.21 4.84 26.27
N THR A 36 30.47 5.53 27.14
CA THR A 36 29.21 6.20 26.75
C THR A 36 29.45 7.28 25.70
N THR A 37 30.46 8.14 25.88
CA THR A 37 30.80 9.18 24.89
C THR A 37 31.16 8.55 23.55
N LYS A 38 31.94 7.48 23.54
CA LYS A 38 32.28 6.76 22.31
C LYS A 38 31.04 6.17 21.64
N LEU A 39 30.16 5.54 22.40
CA LEU A 39 28.91 4.99 21.86
C LEU A 39 28.04 6.08 21.21
N VAL A 40 27.90 7.23 21.87
CA VAL A 40 27.13 8.37 21.32
C VAL A 40 27.76 8.90 20.04
N ALA A 41 29.08 9.01 19.99
CA ALA A 41 29.79 9.41 18.78
C ALA A 41 29.57 8.39 17.65
N ASP A 42 29.80 7.11 17.92
CA ASP A 42 29.62 6.02 16.94
C ASP A 42 28.17 5.91 16.44
N VAL A 43 27.16 6.18 17.29
CA VAL A 43 25.74 6.23 16.91
C VAL A 43 25.46 7.45 16.04
N THR A 44 26.01 8.61 16.36
CA THR A 44 25.80 9.85 15.59
C THR A 44 26.43 9.74 14.20
N ASP A 45 27.65 9.20 14.11
CA ASP A 45 28.36 8.95 12.85
C ASP A 45 27.59 8.00 11.92
N GLN A 46 26.80 7.07 12.46
CA GLN A 46 25.99 6.14 11.67
C GLN A 46 24.57 6.64 11.43
N ALA A 47 23.94 7.33 12.38
CA ALA A 47 22.55 7.78 12.27
C ALA A 47 22.39 8.89 11.24
N VAL A 48 23.35 9.82 11.13
CA VAL A 48 23.27 10.93 10.17
C VAL A 48 23.26 10.44 8.71
N PRO A 49 24.16 9.53 8.27
CA PRO A 49 24.09 8.92 6.95
C PRO A 49 22.78 8.17 6.68
N LEU A 50 22.30 7.37 7.65
CA LEU A 50 21.06 6.60 7.47
C LEU A 50 19.83 7.50 7.27
N LEU A 51 19.77 8.64 7.97
CA LEU A 51 18.72 9.62 7.77
C LEU A 51 18.83 10.31 6.40
N ALA A 52 20.05 10.56 5.92
CA ALA A 52 20.27 11.11 4.57
C ALA A 52 19.87 10.11 3.47
N ASP A 53 20.21 8.83 3.64
CA ASP A 53 19.82 7.76 2.73
C ASP A 53 18.30 7.55 2.73
N ALA A 54 17.66 7.56 3.91
CA ALA A 54 16.21 7.49 4.04
C ALA A 54 15.52 8.69 3.36
N SER A 55 16.04 9.91 3.55
CA SER A 55 15.53 11.11 2.87
C SER A 55 15.65 10.97 1.34
N THR A 56 16.77 10.44 0.87
CA THR A 56 16.99 10.18 -0.56
C THR A 56 16.02 9.12 -1.08
N ALA A 57 15.83 8.01 -0.37
CA ALA A 57 14.88 6.96 -0.72
C ALA A 57 13.44 7.49 -0.78
N VAL A 58 13.02 8.30 0.19
CA VAL A 58 11.70 8.96 0.19
C VAL A 58 11.55 9.89 -1.02
N ARG A 59 12.57 10.68 -1.34
CA ARG A 59 12.54 11.57 -2.52
C ARG A 59 12.46 10.76 -3.82
N SER A 60 13.21 9.67 -3.93
CA SER A 60 13.14 8.75 -5.08
C SER A 60 11.79 8.03 -5.17
N ALA A 61 11.18 7.66 -4.04
CA ALA A 61 9.84 7.09 -4.00
C ALA A 61 8.80 8.10 -4.48
N GLN A 62 8.88 9.35 -4.05
CA GLN A 62 7.98 10.41 -4.52
C GLN A 62 8.08 10.59 -6.04
N THR A 63 9.28 10.69 -6.61
CA THR A 63 9.45 10.78 -8.07
C THR A 63 8.90 9.56 -8.81
N GLN A 64 8.99 8.38 -8.21
CA GLN A 64 8.39 7.18 -8.81
C GLN A 64 6.86 7.20 -8.76
N ILE A 65 6.27 7.71 -7.67
CA ILE A 65 4.83 7.92 -7.57
C ILE A 65 4.37 8.91 -8.64
N ASP A 66 5.06 10.05 -8.80
CA ASP A 66 4.72 11.05 -9.82
C ASP A 66 4.75 10.45 -11.25
N ARG A 67 5.70 9.54 -11.52
CA ARG A 67 5.76 8.80 -12.80
C ARG A 67 4.60 7.82 -12.95
N VAL A 68 4.23 7.11 -11.89
CA VAL A 68 3.09 6.19 -11.91
C VAL A 68 1.79 6.95 -12.16
N ASP A 69 1.62 8.14 -11.56
CA ASP A 69 0.45 8.99 -11.79
C ASP A 69 0.37 9.47 -13.25
N ALA A 70 1.51 9.83 -13.86
CA ALA A 70 1.57 10.15 -15.28
C ALA A 70 1.14 8.96 -16.16
N ILE A 71 1.66 7.76 -15.90
CA ILE A 71 1.26 6.54 -16.62
C ILE A 71 -0.22 6.25 -16.41
N ALA A 72 -0.74 6.43 -15.20
CA ALA A 72 -2.17 6.24 -14.91
C ALA A 72 -3.04 7.22 -15.71
N SER A 73 -2.61 8.47 -15.86
CA SER A 73 -3.25 9.46 -16.72
C SER A 73 -3.22 9.04 -18.19
N ASP A 74 -2.06 8.62 -18.70
CA ASP A 74 -1.92 8.14 -20.08
C ASP A 74 -2.81 6.93 -20.36
N VAL A 75 -2.91 6.00 -19.41
CA VAL A 75 -3.78 4.81 -19.51
C VAL A 75 -5.26 5.20 -19.48
N GLN A 76 -5.65 6.19 -18.66
CA GLN A 76 -7.02 6.72 -18.67
C GLN A 76 -7.36 7.33 -20.03
N GLU A 77 -6.44 8.09 -20.62
CA GLU A 77 -6.63 8.67 -21.96
C GLU A 77 -6.76 7.58 -23.03
N VAL A 78 -5.85 6.59 -23.05
CA VAL A 78 -5.91 5.46 -23.98
C VAL A 78 -7.21 4.67 -23.83
N THR A 79 -7.66 4.44 -22.59
CA THR A 79 -8.92 3.75 -22.31
C THR A 79 -10.12 4.54 -22.82
N SER A 80 -10.14 5.85 -22.61
CA SER A 80 -11.18 6.75 -23.12
C SER A 80 -11.22 6.75 -24.65
N ASN A 81 -10.05 6.88 -25.29
CA ASN A 81 -9.90 6.84 -26.74
C ASN A 81 -10.34 5.49 -27.32
N ALA A 82 -9.96 4.38 -26.69
CA ALA A 82 -10.39 3.04 -27.10
C ALA A 82 -11.91 2.87 -26.97
N SER A 83 -12.53 3.40 -25.92
CA SER A 83 -13.98 3.40 -25.75
C SER A 83 -14.69 4.23 -26.82
N ALA A 84 -14.16 5.42 -27.14
CA ALA A 84 -14.66 6.26 -28.21
C ALA A 84 -14.56 5.55 -29.57
N LEU A 85 -13.39 4.98 -29.89
CA LEU A 85 -13.17 4.20 -31.11
C LEU A 85 -14.10 2.99 -31.20
N SER A 86 -14.25 2.23 -30.12
CA SER A 86 -15.18 1.09 -30.03
C SER A 86 -16.62 1.53 -30.27
N THR A 87 -17.03 2.66 -29.68
CA THR A 87 -18.34 3.26 -29.88
C THR A 87 -18.54 3.70 -31.34
N THR A 88 -17.54 4.30 -31.98
CA THR A 88 -17.58 4.68 -33.39
C THR A 88 -17.67 3.46 -34.31
N VAL A 89 -16.93 2.39 -34.04
CA VAL A 89 -17.04 1.14 -34.80
C VAL A 89 -18.42 0.51 -34.61
N ALA A 90 -18.90 0.44 -33.38
CA ALA A 90 -20.23 -0.08 -33.06
C ALA A 90 -21.34 0.75 -33.71
N SER A 91 -21.22 2.08 -33.75
CA SER A 91 -22.23 2.95 -34.39
C SER A 91 -22.17 2.91 -35.91
N THR A 92 -20.97 2.77 -36.50
CA THR A 92 -20.78 2.69 -37.96
C THR A 92 -21.27 1.36 -38.52
N PHE A 93 -20.97 0.25 -37.84
CA PHE A 93 -21.24 -1.10 -38.36
C PHE A 93 -22.40 -1.82 -37.66
N GLY A 94 -22.78 -1.46 -36.43
CA GLY A 94 -23.78 -2.19 -35.65
C GLY A 94 -25.19 -2.13 -36.26
N GLY A 95 -25.66 -0.94 -36.62
CA GLY A 95 -26.99 -0.76 -37.24
C GLY A 95 -27.14 -1.48 -38.59
N PRO A 96 -26.20 -1.31 -39.54
CA PRO A 96 -26.22 -2.03 -40.81
C PRO A 96 -26.10 -3.56 -40.66
N LEU A 97 -25.22 -4.07 -39.81
CA LEU A 97 -25.03 -5.52 -39.63
C LEU A 97 -26.28 -6.21 -39.06
N VAL A 98 -26.96 -5.59 -38.08
CA VAL A 98 -28.23 -6.09 -37.56
C VAL A 98 -29.29 -6.14 -38.66
N LYS A 99 -29.35 -5.11 -39.51
CA LYS A 99 -30.27 -5.09 -40.67
C LYS A 99 -29.94 -6.21 -41.67
N VAL A 100 -28.66 -6.46 -41.97
CA VAL A 100 -28.24 -7.57 -42.87
C VAL A 100 -28.63 -8.93 -42.28
N ALA A 101 -28.40 -9.15 -40.99
CA ALA A 101 -28.76 -10.40 -40.32
C ALA A 101 -30.27 -10.64 -40.32
N ALA A 102 -31.07 -9.60 -40.02
CA ALA A 102 -32.52 -9.67 -40.03
C ALA A 102 -33.07 -9.90 -41.45
N PHE A 103 -32.49 -9.26 -42.46
CA PHE A 103 -32.86 -9.47 -43.87
C PHE A 103 -32.56 -10.91 -44.31
N GLY A 104 -31.36 -11.43 -44.01
CA GLY A 104 -30.98 -12.81 -44.34
C GLY A 104 -31.87 -13.85 -43.67
N TYR A 105 -32.21 -13.67 -42.38
CA TYR A 105 -33.16 -14.55 -41.68
C TYR A 105 -34.57 -14.45 -42.26
N GLY A 106 -35.05 -13.23 -42.56
CA GLY A 106 -36.34 -13.02 -43.22
C GLY A 106 -36.41 -13.70 -44.60
N VAL A 107 -35.35 -13.57 -45.41
CA VAL A 107 -35.23 -14.25 -46.71
C VAL A 107 -35.22 -15.76 -46.55
N ARG A 108 -34.43 -16.31 -45.60
CA ARG A 108 -34.41 -17.75 -45.33
C ARG A 108 -35.76 -18.26 -44.79
N ARG A 109 -36.46 -17.48 -43.96
CA ARG A 109 -37.80 -17.80 -43.44
C ARG A 109 -38.82 -17.82 -44.58
N ALA A 110 -38.75 -16.88 -45.52
CA ALA A 110 -39.62 -16.83 -46.70
C ALA A 110 -39.34 -17.99 -47.67
N LEU A 111 -38.07 -18.36 -47.86
CA LEU A 111 -37.66 -19.45 -48.76
C LEU A 111 -37.83 -20.85 -48.13
N GLY A 112 -37.70 -20.98 -46.81
CA GLY A 112 -37.74 -22.26 -46.09
C GLY A 112 -39.05 -22.55 -45.34
N GLY A 113 -39.98 -21.59 -45.28
CA GLY A 113 -41.11 -21.60 -44.34
C GLY A 113 -42.49 -21.63 -44.99
N GLY A 114 -42.71 -22.57 -45.91
CA GLY A 114 -44.04 -23.02 -46.30
C GLY A 114 -44.64 -24.09 -45.38
N ARG A 115 -43.95 -24.57 -44.32
CA ARG A 115 -44.49 -25.60 -43.40
C ARG A 115 -43.94 -25.47 -41.97
N GLY A 116 -44.84 -25.34 -40.99
CA GLY A 116 -44.63 -25.65 -39.57
C GLY A 116 -44.11 -24.54 -38.67
N ASP A 117 -44.99 -23.77 -38.03
CA ASP A 117 -45.35 -24.00 -36.62
C ASP A 117 -46.20 -22.85 -36.06
N ASP A 118 -47.29 -23.26 -35.42
CA ASP A 118 -48.35 -22.46 -34.80
C ASP A 118 -48.06 -22.32 -33.29
N PRO A 119 -47.71 -21.12 -32.78
CA PRO A 119 -47.72 -20.89 -31.35
C PRO A 119 -49.16 -20.61 -30.92
N ARG A 120 -49.83 -21.70 -30.53
CA ARG A 120 -51.18 -21.70 -29.97
C ARG A 120 -51.35 -20.62 -28.89
N ARG A 121 -52.30 -19.73 -29.14
CA ARG A 121 -52.99 -18.92 -28.13
C ARG A 121 -53.74 -19.85 -27.17
N THR A 122 -53.21 -20.07 -25.97
CA THR A 122 -54.00 -20.62 -24.86
C THR A 122 -54.80 -19.48 -24.22
N VAL A 123 -56.03 -19.32 -24.70
CA VAL A 123 -57.04 -18.44 -24.13
C VAL A 123 -57.62 -19.11 -22.88
N ILE A 124 -57.29 -18.62 -21.69
CA ILE A 124 -58.01 -18.98 -20.46
C ILE A 124 -59.28 -18.13 -20.40
N VAL A 125 -60.39 -18.67 -20.90
CA VAL A 125 -61.74 -18.16 -20.66
C VAL A 125 -62.40 -19.05 -19.61
N GLY A 126 -62.44 -18.55 -18.38
CA GLY A 126 -63.23 -19.11 -17.28
C GLY A 126 -64.58 -18.39 -17.20
N ARG A 127 -65.64 -19.13 -17.52
CA ARG A 127 -67.04 -18.73 -17.63
C ARG A 127 -67.74 -18.67 -16.24
N VAL A 128 -68.41 -17.55 -15.99
CA VAL A 128 -69.75 -17.34 -15.36
C VAL A 128 -70.15 -18.17 -14.13
N ARG A 129 -70.53 -17.49 -13.04
CA ARG A 129 -71.79 -17.80 -12.31
C ARG A 129 -72.25 -16.61 -11.47
N GLY A 130 -73.43 -16.08 -11.82
CA GLY A 130 -74.09 -15.04 -11.04
C GLY A 130 -74.74 -15.57 -9.77
N LYS A 131 -75.02 -14.64 -8.85
CA LYS A 131 -76.22 -14.67 -8.01
C LYS A 131 -76.53 -13.25 -7.51
N ARG A 132 -77.68 -12.74 -7.93
CA ARG A 132 -78.46 -11.73 -7.20
C ARG A 132 -79.62 -12.47 -6.53
N ASP A 133 -80.04 -11.87 -5.42
CA ASP A 133 -81.15 -12.22 -4.53
C ASP A 133 -80.86 -13.32 -3.50
#